data_AF-A0A3D5UJA0-F1
#
_entry.id   AF-A0A3D5UJA0-F1
#
_cell.length_a   1.000
_cell.length_b   1.000
_cell.length_c   1.000
_cell.angle_alpha   90.00
_cell.angle_beta   90.00
_cell.angle_gamma   90.00
#
_symmetry.space_group_name_H-M   'P 1'
#
loop_
_entity.id
_entity.type
_entity.pdbx_description
1 polymer ?
#
loop_
_entity_poly.entity_id
_entity_poly.type
_entity_poly.pdbx_seq_one_letter_code
_entity_poly.pdbx_strand_id
1 'polypeptide(L)' 'MDEKIEVNLYAPLDGEKRFVGINKGMDEEHNVILEVENKRIKIPKESIGSAKRYFDFNE' A
#
# COMPACT_ATOMS: atom_id res chain seq x y z
N MET A 1 -5.39 14.08 -5.90
CA MET A 1 -5.89 13.74 -4.56
C MET A 1 -5.15 12.50 -4.13
N ASP A 2 -4.32 12.61 -3.11
CA ASP A 2 -3.68 11.49 -2.45
C ASP A 2 -4.74 10.64 -1.74
N GLU A 3 -4.94 9.40 -2.18
CA GLU A 3 -5.95 8.50 -1.58
C GLU A 3 -5.30 7.56 -0.58
N LYS A 4 -5.86 7.46 0.63
CA LYS A 4 -5.43 6.46 1.61
C LYS A 4 -5.97 5.09 1.19
N ILE A 5 -5.09 4.11 1.10
CA ILE A 5 -5.43 2.74 0.71
C ILE A 5 -4.90 1.75 1.73
N GLU A 6 -5.60 0.63 1.83
CA GLU A 6 -5.13 -0.58 2.47
C GLU A 6 -4.69 -1.57 1.39
N VAL A 7 -3.48 -2.11 1.56
CA VAL A 7 -2.91 -3.15 0.72
C VAL A 7 -2.70 -4.40 1.57
N ASN A 8 -3.30 -5.51 1.16
CA ASN A 8 -3.05 -6.83 1.76
C ASN A 8 -2.24 -7.67 0.77
N LEU A 9 -1.20 -8.34 1.27
CA LEU A 9 -0.26 -9.14 0.50
C LEU A 9 -0.52 -10.64 0.66
N TYR A 10 -0.20 -11.42 -0.38
CA TYR A 10 -0.24 -12.88 -0.31
C TYR A 10 0.80 -13.44 0.67
N ALA A 11 2.02 -12.91 0.60
CA ALA A 11 3.16 -13.24 1.45
C ALA A 11 3.62 -12.01 2.25
N PRO A 12 4.25 -12.20 3.43
CA PRO A 12 4.75 -11.07 4.21
C PRO A 12 5.89 -10.37 3.49
N LEU A 13 5.86 -9.04 3.48
CA LEU A 13 6.96 -8.15 3.09
C LEU A 13 7.48 -7.52 4.39
N ASP A 14 8.77 -7.69 4.69
CA ASP A 14 9.37 -7.23 5.97
C ASP A 14 8.63 -7.71 7.24
N GLY A 15 8.03 -8.91 7.17
CA GLY A 15 7.26 -9.50 8.28
C GLY A 15 5.80 -9.08 8.34
N GLU A 16 5.36 -8.11 7.51
CA GLU A 16 3.99 -7.60 7.49
C GLU A 16 3.25 -7.99 6.21
N LYS A 17 1.97 -8.33 6.33
CA LYS A 17 1.09 -8.63 5.18
C LYS A 17 0.13 -7.51 4.86
N ARG A 18 -0.01 -6.52 5.74
CA ARG A 18 -1.03 -5.48 5.62
C ARG A 18 -0.37 -4.14 5.80
N PHE A 19 -0.57 -3.26 4.83
CA PHE A 19 -0.05 -1.90 4.86
C PHE A 19 -1.22 -0.93 4.64
N VAL A 20 -1.26 0.13 5.46
CA VAL A 20 -2.22 1.23 5.29
C VAL A 20 -1.43 2.51 5.12
N GLY A 21 -1.64 3.19 4.00
CA GLY A 21 -0.86 4.37 3.68
C GLY A 21 -1.43 5.16 2.53
N ILE A 22 -0.71 6.21 2.13
CA ILE A 22 -1.10 7.08 1.02
C ILE A 22 -0.61 6.47 -0.29
N ASN A 23 -1.52 6.27 -1.24
CA ASN A 23 -1.18 5.81 -2.58
C ASN A 23 -0.47 6.93 -3.37
N LYS A 24 0.81 6.74 -3.66
CA LYS A 24 1.62 7.66 -4.47
C LYS A 24 1.68 7.25 -5.95
N GLY A 25 0.96 6.20 -6.33
CA GLY A 25 0.90 5.69 -7.70
C GLY A 25 1.75 4.43 -7.89
N MET A 26 2.27 4.26 -9.11
CA MET A 26 3.11 3.13 -9.50
C MET A 26 4.42 3.61 -10.10
N ASP A 27 5.47 2.81 -9.98
CA ASP A 27 6.73 3.03 -10.70
C ASP A 27 6.72 2.44 -12.13
N GLU A 28 7.82 2.59 -12.85
CA GLU A 28 7.99 2.09 -14.23
C GLU A 28 7.85 0.57 -14.36
N GLU A 29 8.11 -0.15 -13.27
CA GLU A 29 7.99 -1.61 -13.17
C GLU A 29 6.59 -2.04 -12.70
N HIS A 30 5.64 -1.11 -12.59
CA HIS A 30 4.28 -1.30 -12.10
C HIS A 30 4.18 -1.74 -10.64
N ASN A 31 5.18 -1.44 -9.81
CA ASN A 31 5.10 -1.66 -8.37
C ASN A 31 4.33 -0.50 -7.71
N VAL A 32 3.52 -0.81 -6.71
CA VAL A 32 2.75 0.20 -5.99
C VAL A 32 3.67 0.94 -5.02
N ILE A 33 3.64 2.27 -5.08
CA ILE A 33 4.37 3.13 -4.15
C ILE A 33 3.39 3.61 -3.07
N LEU A 34 3.58 3.12 -1.85
CA LEU A 34 2.77 3.48 -0.70
C LEU A 34 3.61 4.33 0.27
N GLU A 35 3.05 5.42 0.77
CA GLU A 35 3.67 6.24 1.81
C GLU A 35 3.05 5.91 3.17
N VAL A 36 3.86 5.36 4.08
CA VAL A 36 3.49 4.95 5.43
C VAL A 36 4.42 5.68 6.40
N GLU A 37 3.87 6.45 7.33
CA GLU A 37 4.65 7.22 8.32
C GLU A 37 5.78 8.09 7.71
N ASN A 38 5.49 8.78 6.59
CA ASN A 38 6.45 9.57 5.79
C ASN A 38 7.59 8.77 5.13
N LYS A 39 7.53 7.44 5.12
CA LYS A 39 8.43 6.57 4.37
C LYS A 39 7.72 6.01 3.15
N ARG A 40 8.43 5.98 2.02
CA ARG A 40 7.93 5.32 0.80
C ARG A 40 8.36 3.87 0.80
N ILE A 41 7.38 2.98 0.73
CA ILE A 41 7.57 1.55 0.53
C ILE A 41 7.16 1.20 -0.90
N LYS A 42 7.92 0.29 -1.50
CA LYS A 42 7.66 -0.24 -2.84
C LYS A 42 7.08 -1.64 -2.66
N ILE A 43 5.84 -1.84 -3.10
CA ILE A 43 5.13 -3.10 -3.00
C ILE A 43 5.00 -3.72 -4.40
N PRO A 44 5.61 -4.90 -4.64
CA PRO A 44 5.46 -5.58 -5.90
C PRO A 44 4.01 -5.93 -6.18
N LYS A 45 3.51 -5.59 -7.38
CA LYS A 45 2.10 -5.87 -7.75
C LYS A 45 1.74 -7.35 -7.61
N GLU A 46 2.69 -8.23 -7.86
CA GLU A 46 2.52 -9.68 -7.80
C GLU A 46 2.36 -10.18 -6.36
N SER A 47 2.85 -9.42 -5.38
CA SER A 47 2.66 -9.71 -3.96
C SER A 47 1.32 -9.22 -3.43
N ILE A 48 0.61 -8.34 -4.16
CA ILE A 48 -0.65 -7.75 -3.72
C ILE A 48 -1.80 -8.74 -3.91
N GLY A 49 -2.41 -9.14 -2.79
CA GLY A 49 -3.64 -9.91 -2.80
C GLY A 49 -4.89 -9.05 -2.90
N SER A 50 -4.87 -7.83 -2.35
CA SER A 50 -5.95 -6.86 -2.54
C SER A 50 -5.48 -5.44 -2.23
N ALA A 51 -6.04 -4.46 -2.93
CA ALA A 51 -5.90 -3.04 -2.61
C ALA A 51 -7.29 -2.40 -2.52
N LYS A 52 -7.57 -1.67 -1.45
CA LYS A 52 -8.88 -1.07 -1.18
C LYS A 52 -8.72 0.36 -0.67
N ARG A 53 -9.67 1.24 -0.96
CA ARG A 53 -9.73 2.55 -0.30
C ARG A 53 -9.91 2.37 1.20
N TYR A 54 -9.12 3.08 1.99
CA TYR A 54 -9.18 3.04 3.43
C TYR A 54 -9.86 4.31 3.93
N PHE A 55 -10.94 4.14 4.68
CA PHE A 55 -11.66 5.21 5.35
C PHE A 55 -11.61 4.94 6.85
N ASP A 56 -11.15 5.92 7.62
CA ASP A 56 -11.27 5.89 9.07
C ASP A 56 -12.54 6.66 9.46
N PHE A 57 -13.48 5.99 10.13
CA PHE A 57 -14.74 6.59 10.56
C PHE A 57 -14.71 7.05 12.03
N ASN A 58 -13.56 6.93 12.71
CA ASN A 58 -13.43 7.28 14.13
C ASN A 58 -12.84 8.68 14.36
N GLU A 59 -12.85 9.54 13.34
CA GLU A 59 -12.46 10.96 13.43
C GLU A 59 -13.64 11.88 13.77
#